data_AF-A0A2Z6D1X0-F1
#
_entry.id   AF-A0A2Z6D1X0-F1
#
_cell.length_a   1.000
_cell.length_b   1.000
_cell.length_c   1.000
_cell.angle_alpha   90.00
_cell.angle_beta   90.00
_cell.angle_gamma   90.00
#
_symmetry.space_group_name_H-M   'P 1'
#
loop_
_entity.id
_entity.type
_entity.pdbx_description
1 polymer ?
#
loop_
_entity_poly.entity_id
_entity_poly.type
_entity_poly.pdbx_seq_one_letter_code
_entity_poly.pdbx_strand_id
1 'polypeptide(L)' 'MKDKKLMAIAFFLIPLIADLFVPGSGLVIELVLLIWELLQPDEEDLKRSL' A
#
# COMPACT_ATOMS: atom_id res chain seq x y z
N MET A 1 -16.12 10.11 -5.63
CA MET A 1 -15.97 10.22 -4.15
C MET A 1 -16.22 8.89 -3.44
N LYS A 2 -17.19 8.08 -3.90
CA LYS A 2 -17.49 6.76 -3.33
C LYS A 2 -16.31 5.78 -3.46
N ASP A 3 -15.64 5.79 -4.62
CA ASP A 3 -14.57 4.81 -4.93
C ASP A 3 -13.30 5.08 -4.14
N LYS A 4 -12.92 6.36 -3.97
CA LYS A 4 -11.81 6.77 -3.11
C LYS A 4 -12.00 6.35 -1.65
N LYS A 5 -13.24 6.44 -1.15
CA LYS A 5 -13.58 5.99 0.20
C LYS A 5 -13.50 4.47 0.32
N LEU A 6 -13.98 3.75 -0.68
CA LEU A 6 -13.90 2.28 -0.72
C LEU A 6 -12.43 1.80 -0.74
N MET A 7 -11.59 2.48 -1.52
CA MET A 7 -10.16 2.17 -1.63
C MET A 7 -9.43 2.39 -0.31
N ALA A 8 -9.68 3.51 0.38
CA ALA A 8 -9.12 3.77 1.71
C ALA A 8 -9.58 2.73 2.75
N ILE A 9 -10.86 2.32 2.70
CA ILE A 9 -11.39 1.27 3.57
C ILE A 9 -10.69 -0.08 3.30
N ALA A 10 -10.50 -0.45 2.03
CA ALA A 10 -9.82 -1.68 1.67
C ALA A 10 -8.36 -1.67 2.14
N PHE A 11 -7.65 -0.54 1.95
CA PHE A 11 -6.26 -0.38 2.38
C PHE A 11 -6.08 -0.56 3.90
N PHE A 12 -7.09 -0.18 4.68
CA PHE A 12 -7.08 -0.37 6.13
C PHE A 12 -7.57 -1.76 6.58
N LEU A 13 -8.57 -2.32 5.90
CA LEU A 13 -9.15 -3.61 6.29
C LEU A 13 -8.24 -4.79 5.94
N ILE A 14 -7.46 -4.72 4.86
CA ILE A 14 -6.59 -5.83 4.44
C ILE A 14 -5.52 -6.15 5.51
N PRO A 15 -4.72 -5.19 6.01
CA PRO A 15 -3.78 -5.44 7.10
C PRO A 15 -4.48 -5.95 8.38
N LEU A 16 -5.63 -5.37 8.72
CA LEU A 16 -6.39 -5.75 9.91
C LEU A 16 -6.89 -7.19 9.84
N ILE A 17 -7.40 -7.61 8.69
CA ILE A 17 -7.87 -8.98 8.47
C ILE A 17 -6.68 -9.95 8.45
N ALA A 18 -5.56 -9.58 7.81
CA ALA A 18 -4.37 -10.42 7.78
C ALA A 18 -3.85 -10.71 9.20
N ASP A 19 -3.89 -9.72 10.10
CA ASP A 19 -3.51 -9.87 11.50
C ASP A 19 -4.39 -10.88 12.27
N LEU A 20 -5.65 -11.08 11.86
CA LEU A 20 -6.51 -12.10 12.46
C LEU A 20 -6.04 -13.53 12.13
N PHE A 21 -5.37 -13.74 10.99
CA PHE A 21 -4.87 -15.05 10.57
C PHE A 21 -3.42 -15.27 10.98
N VAL A 22 -2.60 -14.21 10.93
CA VAL A 22 -1.18 -14.25 11.27
C VAL A 22 -0.86 -13.04 12.16
N PRO A 23 -0.71 -13.25 13.48
CA PRO A 23 -0.45 -12.16 14.41
C PRO A 23 0.80 -11.36 14.03
N GLY A 24 0.66 -10.04 13.87
CA GLY A 24 1.76 -9.12 13.53
C GLY A 24 2.04 -8.98 12.03
N SER A 25 1.29 -9.68 11.17
CA SER A 25 1.42 -9.55 9.72
C SER A 25 0.89 -8.23 9.16
N GLY A 26 -0.02 -7.56 9.85
CA GLY A 26 -0.56 -6.25 9.46
C GLY A 26 0.55 -5.21 9.29
N LEU A 27 1.47 -5.15 10.27
CA LEU A 27 2.64 -4.26 10.20
C LEU A 27 3.59 -4.62 9.05
N VAL A 28 3.74 -5.91 8.75
CA VAL A 28 4.60 -6.36 7.63
C VAL A 28 3.98 -5.96 6.30
N ILE A 29 2.67 -6.07 6.14
CA ILE A 29 1.95 -5.66 4.93
C ILE A 29 2.08 -4.15 4.72
N GLU A 30 1.89 -3.35 5.77
CA GLU A 30 2.09 -1.89 5.70
C GLU A 30 3.53 -1.52 5.30
N LEU A 31 4.53 -2.19 5.88
CA LEU A 31 5.94 -1.99 5.51
C LEU A 31 6.23 -2.36 4.06
N VAL A 32 5.69 -3.48 3.57
CA VAL A 32 5.88 -3.91 2.17
C VAL A 32 5.23 -2.91 1.21
N LEU A 33 4.05 -2.39 1.55
CA LEU A 33 3.37 -1.36 0.74
C LEU A 33 4.16 -0.05 0.72
N LEU A 34 4.69 0.38 1.86
CA LEU A 34 5.54 1.57 1.95
C LEU A 34 6.82 1.41 1.13
N ILE A 35 7.48 0.26 1.23
CA ILE A 35 8.68 -0.04 0.43
C ILE A 35 8.31 -0.05 -1.05
N TRP A 36 7.20 -0.68 -1.43
CA TRP A 36 6.73 -0.69 -2.81
C TRP A 36 6.49 0.71 -3.37
N GLU A 37 5.84 1.59 -2.59
CA GLU A 37 5.60 2.99 -2.97
C GLU A 37 6.90 3.79 -3.09
N LEU A 38 7.88 3.54 -2.21
CA LEU A 38 9.21 4.16 -2.30
C LEU A 38 10.06 3.61 -3.46
N LEU A 39 9.84 2.36 -3.86
CA LEU A 39 10.59 1.70 -4.92
C LEU A 39 9.98 1.92 -6.31
N GLN A 40 8.72 2.36 -6.40
CA GLN A 40 8.16 2.84 -7.65
C GLN A 40 8.94 4.10 -8.04
N PRO A 41 9.83 4.03 -9.05
CA PRO A 41 10.47 5.24 -9.52
C PRO A 41 9.36 6.17 -9.99
N ASP A 42 9.44 7.46 -9.63
CA ASP A 42 8.59 8.47 -10.23
C ASP A 42 8.69 8.29 -11.75
N GLU A 43 7.64 7.78 -12.39
CA GLU A 43 7.60 7.65 -13.86
C GLU A 43 7.88 9.01 -14.52
N GLU A 44 7.63 10.10 -13.79
CA GLU A 44 8.02 11.46 -14.15
C GLU A 44 9.54 11.70 -14.21
N ASP A 45 10.34 11.10 -13.33
CA ASP A 45 11.80 11.31 -13.30
C ASP A 45 12.48 10.56 -14.45
N LEU A 46 12.00 9.34 -14.75
CA LEU A 46 12.46 8.57 -15.92
C LEU A 46 12.06 9.24 -17.25
N LYS A 47 10.88 9.87 -17.32
CA LYS A 47 10.44 10.66 -18.49
C LYS A 47 11.17 11.99 -18.66
N ARG A 48 11.70 12.59 -17.58
CA ARG A 48 12.51 13.83 -17.67
C ARG A 48 13.95 13.56 -18.09
N SER A 49 14.44 12.33 -17.92
CA SER A 49 15.78 11.89 -18.34
C SER A 49 15.85 11.28 -19.75
N LEU A 50 14.71 11.13 -20.45
CA LEU A 50 14.58 10.61 -21.82
C LEU A 50 14.21 11.73 -22.80
#